data_AF-A0AAW4BPZ0-F1
#
_entry.id   AF-A0AAW4BPZ0-F1
#
_cell.length_a   1.000
_cell.length_b   1.000
_cell.length_c   1.000
_cell.angle_alpha   90.00
_cell.angle_beta   90.00
_cell.angle_gamma   90.00
#
_symmetry.space_group_name_H-M   'P 1'
#
loop_
_entity.id
_entity.type
_entity.pdbx_description
1 polymer ?
#
loop_
_entity_poly.entity_id
_entity_poly.type
_entity_poly.pdbx_seq_one_letter_code
_entity_poly.pdbx_strand_id
1 'polypeptide(L)'
;SAGNMDLAVRIYYSAQKAVIGSSDERITEEVLELGASIAIRATKKLTEEMRKKHAISILKRNRKDGNAELNNHRSEDRSSKEVINTKSKTITIPGDLTRPHHPEFLEELTELVFAEDLSDRILDTNLIERASQGSDPLENLRASGVL
;
A
#
# COMPACT_ATOMS: atom_id res chain seq x y z
N SER A 1 10.02 -23.72 -9.72
CA SER A 1 9.85 -22.25 -9.71
C SER A 1 8.94 -21.80 -8.57
N ALA A 2 9.21 -22.20 -7.32
CA ALA A 2 8.34 -21.88 -6.16
C ALA A 2 8.63 -20.50 -5.53
N GLY A 3 9.83 -19.95 -5.76
CA GLY A 3 10.25 -18.66 -5.20
C GLY A 3 9.46 -17.47 -5.75
N ASN A 4 8.85 -17.57 -6.94
CA ASN A 4 8.05 -16.48 -7.51
C ASN A 4 6.67 -16.37 -6.83
N MET A 5 6.08 -17.52 -6.46
CA MET A 5 4.78 -17.56 -5.78
C MET A 5 4.91 -17.15 -4.31
N ASP A 6 5.92 -17.64 -3.60
CA ASP A 6 6.17 -17.25 -2.20
C ASP A 6 6.44 -15.75 -2.07
N LEU A 7 7.21 -15.18 -3.01
CA LEU A 7 7.42 -13.74 -3.06
C LEU A 7 6.11 -12.98 -3.28
N ALA A 8 5.28 -13.41 -4.24
CA ALA A 8 3.99 -12.77 -4.50
C ALA A 8 3.07 -12.79 -3.26
N VAL A 9 3.00 -13.92 -2.54
CA VAL A 9 2.23 -14.04 -1.30
C VAL A 9 2.75 -13.07 -0.23
N ARG A 10 4.08 -12.95 -0.09
CA ARG A 10 4.70 -12.02 0.88
C ARG A 10 4.44 -10.56 0.53
N ILE A 11 4.45 -10.21 -0.76
CA ILE A 11 4.10 -8.87 -1.25
C ILE A 11 2.65 -8.56 -0.90
N TYR A 12 1.72 -9.44 -1.26
CA TYR A 12 0.30 -9.26 -1.02
C TYR A 12 -0.03 -9.16 0.48
N TYR A 13 0.58 -10.00 1.32
CA TYR A 13 0.38 -9.95 2.76
C TYR A 13 0.95 -8.67 3.40
N SER A 14 2.07 -8.16 2.85
CA SER A 14 2.68 -6.91 3.30
C SER A 14 1.83 -5.70 2.89
N ALA A 15 1.26 -5.72 1.69
CA ALA A 15 0.28 -4.76 1.21
C ALA A 15 -0.97 -4.73 2.10
N GLN A 16 -1.58 -5.88 2.40
CA GLN A 16 -2.72 -5.97 3.31
C GLN A 16 -2.41 -5.39 4.68
N LYS A 17 -1.28 -5.78 5.28
CA LYS A 17 -0.86 -5.25 6.59
C LYS A 17 -0.66 -3.74 6.60
N ALA A 18 -0.26 -3.16 5.48
CA ALA A 18 -0.06 -1.72 5.36
C ALA A 18 -1.37 -0.94 5.25
N VAL A 19 -2.48 -1.59 4.90
CA VAL A 19 -3.74 -0.94 4.55
C VAL A 19 -4.85 -1.22 5.57
N ILE A 20 -4.79 -2.37 6.26
CA ILE A 20 -5.74 -2.73 7.33
C ILE A 20 -5.77 -1.66 8.42
N GLY A 21 -6.97 -1.20 8.77
CA GLY A 21 -7.20 -0.15 9.77
C GLY A 21 -7.10 1.27 9.22
N SER A 22 -6.87 1.46 7.92
CA SER A 22 -6.99 2.78 7.26
C SER A 22 -8.43 3.05 6.80
N SER A 23 -8.73 4.29 6.40
CA SER A 23 -10.07 4.68 5.93
C SER A 23 -10.48 4.00 4.62
N ASP A 24 -9.51 3.68 3.76
CA ASP A 24 -9.71 2.93 2.52
C ASP A 24 -8.86 1.65 2.53
N GLU A 25 -9.51 0.49 2.62
CA GLU A 25 -8.85 -0.80 2.69
C GLU A 25 -8.59 -1.47 1.32
N ARG A 26 -8.87 -0.78 0.21
CA ARG A 26 -8.71 -1.33 -1.15
C ARG A 26 -7.24 -1.55 -1.50
N ILE A 27 -6.95 -2.69 -2.14
CA ILE A 27 -5.61 -3.01 -2.64
C ILE A 27 -5.48 -2.47 -4.08
N THR A 28 -4.88 -1.30 -4.22
CA THR A 28 -4.52 -0.65 -5.49
C THR A 28 -3.13 -1.10 -5.97
N GLU A 29 -2.73 -0.70 -7.18
CA GLU A 29 -1.41 -1.04 -7.74
C GLU A 29 -0.29 -0.40 -6.90
N GLU A 30 -0.51 0.82 -6.45
CA GLU A 30 0.40 1.61 -5.61
C GLU A 30 0.58 0.97 -4.23
N VAL A 31 -0.51 0.43 -3.65
CA VAL A 31 -0.45 -0.37 -2.42
C VAL A 31 0.39 -1.63 -2.63
N LEU A 32 0.26 -2.30 -3.78
CA LEU A 32 1.05 -3.48 -4.11
C LEU A 32 2.53 -3.13 -4.30
N GLU A 33 2.84 -2.00 -4.92
CA GLU A 33 4.21 -1.50 -5.08
C GLU A 33 4.84 -1.18 -3.71
N LEU A 34 4.09 -0.52 -2.83
CA LEU A 34 4.50 -0.31 -1.44
C LEU A 34 4.76 -1.65 -0.73
N GLY A 35 3.82 -2.59 -0.84
CA GLY A 35 3.97 -3.95 -0.31
C GLY A 35 5.21 -4.68 -0.86
N ALA A 36 5.52 -4.48 -2.15
CA ALA A 36 6.69 -5.04 -2.80
C ALA A 36 7.98 -4.45 -2.22
N SER A 37 8.04 -3.13 -2.08
CA SER A 37 9.18 -2.43 -1.48
C SER A 37 9.47 -2.94 -0.05
N ILE A 38 8.42 -3.15 0.75
CA ILE A 38 8.50 -3.66 2.12
C ILE A 38 9.01 -5.10 2.12
N ALA A 39 8.39 -5.97 1.30
CA ALA A 39 8.71 -7.40 1.25
C ALA A 39 10.13 -7.65 0.75
N ILE A 40 10.58 -6.90 -0.27
CA ILE A 40 11.94 -6.96 -0.84
C ILE A 40 12.96 -6.48 0.20
N ARG A 41 12.70 -5.33 0.85
CA ARG A 41 13.57 -4.80 1.91
C ARG A 41 13.76 -5.80 3.05
N ALA A 42 12.69 -6.48 3.45
CA ALA A 42 12.76 -7.53 4.47
C ALA A 42 13.63 -8.73 4.03
N THR A 43 13.56 -9.15 2.77
CA THR A 43 14.41 -10.24 2.24
C THR A 43 15.84 -9.85 1.94
N LYS A 44 16.15 -8.55 1.80
CA LYS A 44 17.48 -8.09 1.40
C LYS A 44 18.58 -8.55 2.37
N LYS A 45 18.34 -8.48 3.69
CA LYS A 45 19.33 -8.93 4.69
C LYS A 45 19.61 -10.44 4.58
N LEU A 46 18.55 -11.24 4.53
CA LEU A 46 18.65 -12.70 4.43
C LEU A 46 19.35 -13.12 3.13
N THR A 47 18.99 -12.50 2.00
CA THR A 47 19.59 -12.81 0.69
C THR A 47 21.06 -12.40 0.62
N GLU A 48 21.44 -11.25 1.18
CA GLU A 48 22.84 -10.81 1.27
C GLU A 48 23.68 -11.72 2.17
N GLU A 49 23.15 -12.17 3.31
CA GLU A 49 23.82 -13.17 4.16
C GLU A 49 24.02 -14.50 3.45
N MET A 50 22.99 -14.99 2.73
CA MET A 50 23.09 -16.22 1.96
C MET A 50 24.11 -16.10 0.82
N ARG A 51 24.16 -14.97 0.12
CA ARG A 51 25.20 -14.68 -0.89
C ARG A 51 26.60 -14.69 -0.30
N LYS A 52 26.82 -14.04 0.85
CA LYS A 52 28.11 -14.06 1.56
C LYS A 52 28.50 -15.47 1.99
N LYS A 53 27.58 -16.23 2.59
CA LYS A 53 27.81 -17.64 2.98
C LYS A 53 28.14 -18.51 1.77
N HIS A 54 27.45 -18.31 0.64
CA HIS A 54 27.71 -19.05 -0.59
C HIS A 54 29.09 -18.69 -1.19
N ALA A 55 29.45 -17.41 -1.25
CA ALA A 55 30.77 -16.97 -1.71
C ALA A 55 31.89 -17.55 -0.83
N ILE A 56 31.73 -17.55 0.49
CA ILE A 56 32.69 -18.18 1.42
C ILE A 56 32.75 -19.69 1.24
N SER A 57 31.61 -20.35 0.99
CA SER A 57 31.53 -21.80 0.73
C SER A 57 32.25 -22.19 -0.57
N ILE A 58 32.09 -21.41 -1.65
CA ILE A 58 32.81 -21.60 -2.90
C ILE A 58 34.32 -21.49 -2.66
N LEU A 59 34.76 -20.49 -1.90
CA LEU A 59 36.18 -20.29 -1.55
C LEU A 59 36.73 -21.42 -0.66
N LYS A 60 35.90 -22.06 0.17
CA LYS A 60 36.29 -23.21 1.02
C LYS A 60 36.36 -24.55 0.27
N ARG A 61 35.76 -24.68 -0.92
CA ARG A 61 35.69 -25.95 -1.67
C ARG A 61 37.06 -26.47 -2.18
N ASN A 62 38.14 -25.68 -2.07
CA ASN A 62 39.49 -26.10 -2.42
C ASN A 62 40.26 -26.83 -1.30
N ARG A 63 39.63 -27.19 -0.19
CA ARG A 63 40.24 -28.10 0.81
C ARG A 63 39.41 -29.38 0.90
N LYS A 64 39.98 -30.46 0.35
CA LYS A 64 39.57 -31.83 0.68
C LYS A 64 39.58 -31.99 2.20
N ASP A 65 38.47 -32.42 2.78
CA ASP A 65 38.36 -33.71 3.49
C ASP A 65 37.06 -33.79 4.30
N GLY A 66 36.43 -34.98 4.27
CA GLY A 66 35.74 -35.59 5.39
C GLY A 66 34.36 -35.06 5.81
N ASN A 67 33.33 -35.89 5.56
CA ASN A 67 32.11 -36.09 6.35
C ASN A 67 31.50 -34.88 7.09
N ALA A 68 30.34 -34.40 6.63
CA ALA A 68 29.45 -33.59 7.45
C ALA A 68 27.99 -34.05 7.28
N GLU A 69 27.45 -34.54 8.39
CA GLU A 69 26.09 -35.02 8.59
C GLU A 69 25.03 -33.96 8.22
N LEU A 70 23.97 -34.42 7.55
CA LEU A 70 22.76 -33.64 7.26
C LEU A 70 21.95 -33.45 8.55
N ASN A 71 22.19 -32.34 9.26
CA ASN A 71 21.26 -31.87 10.28
C ASN A 71 20.17 -31.00 9.65
N ASN A 72 19.02 -31.65 9.43
CA ASN A 72 17.82 -31.09 8.86
C ASN A 72 17.01 -30.37 9.96
N HIS A 73 17.36 -29.14 10.31
CA HIS A 73 16.53 -28.32 11.20
C HIS A 73 15.40 -27.65 10.41
N ARG A 74 14.28 -28.37 10.26
CA ARG A 74 12.97 -27.76 9.98
C ARG A 74 12.44 -27.19 11.30
N SER A 75 12.74 -25.94 11.58
CA SER A 75 12.02 -25.18 12.60
C SER A 75 10.64 -24.82 12.04
N GLU A 76 9.63 -25.59 12.44
CA GLU A 76 8.23 -25.23 12.32
C GLU A 76 7.96 -24.04 13.25
N ASP A 77 8.03 -22.83 12.72
CA ASP A 77 7.62 -21.63 13.44
C ASP A 77 6.08 -21.56 13.46
N ARG A 78 5.48 -22.19 14.47
CA ARG A 78 4.09 -21.95 14.87
C ARG A 78 4.01 -20.62 15.61
N SER A 79 4.16 -19.52 14.87
CA SER A 79 3.89 -18.19 15.42
C SER A 79 2.38 -18.04 15.59
N SER A 80 1.94 -17.95 16.84
CA SER A 80 0.61 -17.49 17.21
C SER A 80 0.33 -16.16 16.52
N LYS A 81 -0.76 -16.09 15.75
CA LYS A 81 -1.25 -14.86 15.13
C LYS A 81 -1.72 -13.93 16.24
N GLU A 82 -0.82 -13.12 16.79
CA GLU A 82 -1.23 -11.96 17.59
C GLU A 82 -1.88 -10.94 16.66
N VAL A 83 -3.12 -10.58 17.00
CA VAL A 83 -3.84 -9.47 16.36
C VAL A 83 -3.20 -8.18 16.89
N ILE A 84 -2.20 -7.69 16.16
CA ILE A 84 -1.58 -6.41 16.46
C ILE A 84 -2.62 -5.33 16.17
N ASN A 85 -3.16 -4.73 17.23
CA ASN A 85 -4.06 -3.59 17.12
C ASN A 85 -3.23 -2.37 16.71
N THR A 86 -3.02 -2.21 15.40
CA THR A 86 -2.30 -1.06 14.85
C THR A 86 -3.19 0.16 15.00
N LYS A 87 -2.90 1.01 16.00
CA LYS A 87 -3.41 2.38 16.03
C LYS A 87 -3.00 3.03 14.71
N SER A 88 -3.95 3.13 13.79
CA SER A 88 -3.68 3.48 12.40
C SER A 88 -3.25 4.93 12.33
N LYS A 89 -1.95 5.15 12.19
CA LYS A 89 -1.44 6.39 11.64
C LYS A 89 -1.90 6.43 10.18
N THR A 90 -2.46 7.53 9.71
CA THR A 90 -2.82 7.70 8.29
C THR A 90 -1.58 7.37 7.44
N ILE A 91 -1.63 6.25 6.73
CA ILE A 91 -0.55 5.83 5.83
C ILE A 91 -0.84 6.51 4.50
N THR A 92 -0.10 7.59 4.23
CA THR A 92 -0.09 8.18 2.90
C THR A 92 0.72 7.26 1.98
N ILE A 93 0.05 6.65 1.01
CA ILE A 93 0.70 5.83 -0.02
C ILE A 93 1.09 6.77 -1.15
N PRO A 94 2.39 6.99 -1.40
CA PRO A 94 2.82 7.90 -2.46
C PRO A 94 2.31 7.41 -3.82
N GLY A 95 1.74 8.30 -4.61
CA GLY A 95 1.22 7.99 -5.95
C GLY A 95 -0.21 7.47 -5.99
N ASP A 96 -0.78 7.05 -4.86
CA ASP A 96 -2.16 6.58 -4.80
C ASP A 96 -3.14 7.78 -4.74
N LEU A 97 -3.59 8.21 -5.91
CA LEU A 97 -4.52 9.34 -6.05
C LEU A 97 -5.93 9.03 -5.55
N THR A 98 -6.27 7.77 -5.24
CA THR A 98 -7.59 7.42 -4.72
C THR A 98 -7.71 7.66 -3.22
N ARG A 99 -6.59 7.97 -2.54
CA ARG A 99 -6.54 8.17 -1.08
C ARG A 99 -6.27 9.63 -0.70
N PRO A 100 -6.88 10.15 0.37
CA PRO A 100 -6.52 11.47 0.88
C PRO A 100 -5.06 11.51 1.34
N HIS A 101 -4.25 12.36 0.71
CA HIS A 101 -2.85 12.55 1.10
C HIS A 101 -2.67 13.47 2.31
N HIS A 102 -3.70 14.28 2.56
CA HIS A 102 -3.72 15.40 3.48
C HIS A 102 -4.73 15.12 4.60
N PRO A 103 -4.31 15.12 5.88
CA PRO A 103 -5.20 14.80 6.99
C PRO A 103 -6.35 15.81 7.14
N GLU A 104 -6.14 17.06 6.74
CA GLU A 104 -7.14 18.13 6.77
C GLU A 104 -8.37 17.84 5.89
N PHE A 105 -8.19 17.07 4.80
CA PHE A 105 -9.28 16.74 3.88
C PHE A 105 -9.78 15.30 4.03
N LEU A 106 -9.25 14.54 4.99
CA LEU A 106 -9.55 13.11 5.14
C LEU A 106 -11.04 12.88 5.35
N GLU A 107 -11.65 13.59 6.29
CA GLU A 107 -13.04 13.38 6.69
C GLU A 107 -14.00 13.70 5.54
N GLU A 108 -13.87 14.89 4.96
CA GLU A 108 -14.72 15.39 3.87
C GLU A 108 -14.59 14.54 2.59
N LEU A 109 -13.36 14.17 2.19
CA LEU A 109 -13.16 13.32 1.02
C LEU A 109 -13.66 11.90 1.24
N THR A 110 -13.51 11.37 2.45
CA THR A 110 -14.03 10.05 2.80
C THR A 110 -15.56 10.05 2.76
N GLU A 111 -16.20 11.07 3.34
CA GLU A 111 -17.65 11.25 3.24
C GLU A 111 -18.11 11.29 1.78
N LEU A 112 -17.44 12.08 0.95
CA LEU A 112 -17.78 12.24 -0.46
C LEU A 112 -17.65 10.92 -1.26
N VAL A 113 -16.60 10.15 -1.01
CA VAL A 113 -16.36 8.86 -1.68
C VAL A 113 -17.40 7.81 -1.31
N PHE A 114 -17.92 7.86 -0.08
CA PHE A 114 -18.96 6.95 0.41
C PHE A 114 -20.39 7.48 0.24
N ALA A 115 -20.56 8.69 -0.29
CA ALA A 115 -21.88 9.27 -0.56
C ALA A 115 -22.58 8.52 -1.72
N GLU A 116 -23.74 7.93 -1.45
CA GLU A 116 -24.57 7.27 -2.46
C GLU A 116 -25.29 8.29 -3.37
N ASP A 117 -25.47 9.51 -2.88
CA ASP A 117 -26.21 10.62 -3.52
C ASP A 117 -25.28 11.62 -4.23
N LEU A 118 -24.03 11.24 -4.54
CA LEU A 118 -23.06 12.17 -5.12
C LEU A 118 -23.57 12.83 -6.41
N SER A 119 -24.24 12.07 -7.27
CA SER A 119 -24.84 12.61 -8.50
C SER A 119 -25.94 13.62 -8.24
N ASP A 120 -26.71 13.44 -7.16
CA ASP A 120 -27.78 14.36 -6.76
C ASP A 120 -27.20 15.62 -6.08
N ARG A 121 -26.06 15.50 -5.41
CA ARG A 121 -25.29 16.61 -4.82
C ARG A 121 -24.63 17.50 -5.89
N ILE A 122 -24.22 16.92 -7.02
CA ILE A 122 -23.64 17.66 -8.15
C ILE A 122 -24.79 18.18 -9.02
N LEU A 123 -25.48 19.20 -8.53
CA LEU A 123 -26.66 19.79 -9.16
C LEU A 123 -26.41 20.30 -10.59
N ASP A 124 -25.26 20.92 -10.85
CA ASP A 124 -24.92 21.48 -12.16
C ASP A 124 -23.41 21.67 -12.34
N THR A 125 -22.78 20.80 -13.13
CA THR A 125 -21.34 20.88 -13.44
C THR A 125 -20.97 22.11 -14.27
N ASN A 126 -21.94 22.69 -14.99
CA ASN A 126 -21.73 23.79 -15.92
C ASN A 126 -22.15 25.13 -15.31
N LEU A 127 -22.51 25.16 -14.03
CA LEU A 127 -22.96 26.37 -13.34
C LEU A 127 -21.94 27.49 -13.45
N ILE A 128 -20.67 27.20 -13.14
CA ILE A 128 -19.58 28.19 -13.14
C ILE A 128 -19.28 28.66 -14.57
N GLU A 129 -19.27 27.73 -15.53
CA GLU A 129 -19.06 28.07 -16.94
C GLU A 129 -20.18 29.00 -17.45
N ARG A 130 -21.43 28.66 -17.18
CA ARG A 130 -22.59 29.47 -17.59
C ARG A 130 -22.60 30.83 -16.92
N ALA A 131 -22.25 30.91 -15.63
CA ALA A 131 -22.11 32.17 -14.94
C ALA A 131 -21.02 33.05 -15.58
N SER A 132 -19.90 32.46 -16.00
CA SER A 132 -18.78 33.18 -16.64
C SER A 132 -19.12 33.76 -18.01
N GLN A 133 -20.04 33.14 -18.74
CA GLN A 133 -20.50 33.61 -20.06
C GLN A 133 -21.60 34.69 -19.94
N GLY A 134 -22.15 34.87 -18.74
CA GLY A 134 -23.16 35.87 -18.44
C GLY A 134 -22.58 37.28 -18.31
N SER A 135 -23.46 38.28 -18.43
CA SER A 135 -23.10 39.68 -18.27
C SER A 135 -22.66 40.06 -16.85
N ASP A 136 -23.15 39.34 -15.83
CA ASP A 136 -22.75 39.53 -14.43
C ASP A 136 -22.60 38.16 -13.71
N PRO A 137 -21.38 37.60 -13.67
CA PRO A 137 -21.14 36.28 -13.09
C PRO A 137 -21.50 36.16 -11.61
N LEU A 138 -21.34 37.23 -10.82
CA LEU A 138 -21.57 37.18 -9.37
C LEU A 138 -23.05 37.13 -9.03
N GLU A 139 -23.86 37.97 -9.68
CA GLU A 139 -25.31 37.94 -9.50
C GLU A 139 -25.92 36.62 -10.01
N ASN A 140 -25.37 36.05 -11.08
CA ASN A 140 -25.79 34.73 -11.59
C ASN A 140 -25.52 33.59 -10.61
N LEU A 141 -24.37 33.59 -9.93
CA LEU A 141 -24.03 32.59 -8.91
C LEU A 141 -24.87 32.76 -7.64
N ARG A 142 -25.14 34.00 -7.21
CA ARG A 142 -26.01 34.30 -6.07
C ARG A 142 -27.45 33.87 -6.35
N ALA A 143 -27.98 34.15 -7.55
CA ALA A 143 -29.31 33.70 -7.97
C ALA A 143 -29.46 32.17 -8.00
N SER A 144 -28.35 31.45 -8.20
CA SER A 144 -28.31 29.99 -8.21
C SER A 144 -28.10 29.38 -6.81
N GLY A 145 -28.01 30.21 -5.76
CA GLY A 145 -27.88 29.76 -4.36
C GLY A 145 -26.51 29.22 -3.99
N VAL A 146 -25.47 29.54 -4.77
CA VAL A 146 -24.09 29.06 -4.53
C VAL A 146 -23.23 30.09 -3.77
N LEU A 147 -23.62 31.37 -3.82
CA LEU A 147 -22.99 32.49 -3.11
C LEU A 147 -24.00 33.25 -2.24
#